data_AF-A0A1F9MF76-F1
#
_entry.id   AF-A0A1F9MF76-F1
#
_cell.length_a   1.000
_cell.length_b   1.000
_cell.length_c   1.000
_cell.angle_alpha   90.00
_cell.angle_beta   90.00
_cell.angle_gamma   90.00
#
_symmetry.space_group_name_H-M   'P 1'
#
loop_
_entity.id
_entity.type
_entity.pdbx_description
1 polymer ?
#
loop_
_entity_poly.entity_id
_entity_poly.type
_entity_poly.pdbx_seq_one_letter_code
_entity_poly.pdbx_strand_id
1 'polypeptide(L)'
;MYSTLFVLISLLVVVGCGDDRVPNDYFDRNGYASTVDTTPQGSTIADANGNGQGTTDNGAGSDRDGDGIVDSLDNCPATANPGQEDEDEDGVGDVCDSEGDDTDKTDRDGDGVFDDRDNCPGIMNPTQADNDHDGLGDVCDDDDDQDGIKDEDDNCPFVANPEQADRDGNGVGDACEENGNGNGNGNGNGNGNGCEPGDPNDECNDYNGYPDNGCDWGTPCVIDPCTATDPCDVVDPCDADDPCAGETPFDAEAHLKLYYRFNEGSGTVARDSSAAGNNGTIVNGQWWDCPEFGDRTILNFDGDTSFVKVENSESLRIRSEMTLEFNLRMKGFGDSNYPKILSKNDAYGYVVYYNVAQRMLYFKMVIGERIVEAPIGDIAMDRWASIAITYDGEYVRSYLNGMRTAQVAATGSIAINDEPLYIGGQEGETAFQGHIDEVRIYDAALVY
;
A
#
# COMPACT_ATOMS: atom_id res chain seq x y z
N MET A 1 27.87 -1.48 18.12
CA MET A 1 26.72 -0.58 17.87
C MET A 1 26.05 -1.18 16.67
N TYR A 2 24.79 -1.56 16.80
CA TYR A 2 24.00 -2.08 15.69
C TYR A 2 23.39 -0.88 15.00
N SER A 3 23.57 -0.75 13.68
CA SER A 3 22.75 0.16 12.87
C SER A 3 21.46 -0.58 12.57
N THR A 4 20.33 -0.01 12.99
CA THR A 4 19.01 -0.39 12.51
C THR A 4 18.80 0.25 11.15
N LEU A 5 18.90 -0.54 10.09
CA LEU A 5 18.53 -0.13 8.74
C LEU A 5 17.00 0.00 8.69
N PHE A 6 16.49 1.14 8.24
CA PHE A 6 15.07 1.32 7.98
C PHE A 6 14.73 0.77 6.59
N VAL A 7 13.54 0.19 6.44
CA VAL A 7 12.98 -0.25 5.14
C VAL A 7 11.51 0.13 5.16
N LEU A 8 11.09 1.02 4.25
CA LEU A 8 9.68 1.34 4.06
C LEU A 8 9.07 0.34 3.10
N ILE A 9 8.41 -0.69 3.62
CA ILE A 9 7.48 -1.48 2.80
C ILE A 9 6.22 -0.64 2.64
N SER A 10 6.02 -0.03 1.47
CA SER A 10 4.74 0.58 1.11
C SER A 10 3.61 -0.41 1.34
N LEU A 11 2.77 -0.18 2.35
CA LEU A 11 1.66 -1.05 2.64
C LEU A 11 0.59 -0.85 1.58
N LEU A 12 0.74 -1.56 0.46
CA LEU A 12 -0.32 -1.76 -0.50
C LEU A 12 -1.53 -2.28 0.28
N VAL A 13 -2.60 -1.48 0.38
CA VAL A 13 -3.76 -1.84 1.18
C VAL A 13 -4.50 -2.96 0.47
N VAL A 14 -4.09 -4.19 0.73
CA VAL A 14 -4.79 -5.39 0.29
C VAL A 14 -6.05 -5.53 1.14
N VAL A 15 -7.03 -4.65 0.87
CA VAL A 15 -8.43 -4.88 1.24
C VAL A 15 -8.74 -6.31 0.81
N GLY A 16 -9.23 -7.17 1.71
CA GLY A 16 -9.09 -8.64 1.61
C GLY A 16 -9.87 -9.39 0.52
N CYS A 17 -10.10 -8.78 -0.65
CA CYS A 17 -10.31 -9.47 -1.93
C CYS A 17 -9.55 -8.73 -3.08
N GLY A 18 -8.52 -7.95 -2.78
CA GLY A 18 -7.73 -7.11 -3.70
C GLY A 18 -6.77 -7.89 -4.62
N ASP A 19 -6.08 -7.15 -5.49
CA ASP A 19 -5.51 -7.68 -6.74
C ASP A 19 -4.43 -8.78 -6.58
N ASP A 20 -4.56 -9.84 -7.38
CA ASP A 20 -3.66 -11.01 -7.45
C ASP A 20 -2.52 -10.78 -8.50
N ARG A 21 -2.47 -9.60 -9.14
CA ARG A 21 -1.57 -9.24 -10.25
C ARG A 21 -0.16 -8.79 -9.89
N VAL A 22 0.24 -8.80 -8.61
CA VAL A 22 1.64 -8.70 -8.22
C VAL A 22 2.14 -10.10 -7.82
N PRO A 23 2.81 -10.85 -8.73
CA PRO A 23 3.69 -11.93 -8.32
C PRO A 23 4.74 -11.37 -7.36
N ASN A 24 5.07 -12.10 -6.29
CA ASN A 24 6.13 -11.71 -5.36
C ASN A 24 7.55 -11.96 -5.93
N ASP A 25 7.66 -12.08 -7.26
CA ASP A 25 8.94 -12.25 -7.96
C ASP A 25 9.66 -10.91 -8.00
N TYR A 26 10.85 -10.89 -7.39
CA TYR A 26 11.63 -9.69 -7.03
C TYR A 26 10.90 -8.68 -6.14
N PHE A 27 11.33 -8.64 -4.89
CA PHE A 27 11.51 -7.38 -4.17
C PHE A 27 13.00 -7.24 -3.84
N ASP A 28 13.60 -6.09 -4.13
CA ASP A 28 14.95 -5.78 -3.66
C ASP A 28 14.92 -5.10 -2.27
N ARG A 29 16.06 -4.55 -1.83
CA ARG A 29 16.21 -4.01 -0.47
C ARG A 29 15.29 -2.81 -0.18
N ASN A 30 14.74 -2.17 -1.21
CA ASN A 30 13.96 -0.93 -1.13
C ASN A 30 12.47 -1.13 -1.46
N GLY A 31 12.00 -2.38 -1.59
CA GLY A 31 10.57 -2.65 -1.75
C GLY A 31 10.00 -2.45 -3.17
N TYR A 32 10.85 -2.38 -4.20
CA TYR A 32 10.41 -2.30 -5.59
C TYR A 32 10.21 -3.69 -6.24
N ALA A 33 9.08 -3.86 -6.92
CA ALA A 33 8.76 -5.05 -7.70
C ALA A 33 9.55 -5.07 -9.02
N SER A 34 10.45 -6.04 -9.24
CA SER A 34 11.29 -6.09 -10.45
C SER A 34 10.81 -7.09 -11.52
N THR A 35 10.86 -6.67 -12.77
CA THR A 35 10.19 -7.31 -13.91
C THR A 35 11.09 -8.25 -14.72
N VAL A 36 11.49 -9.38 -14.14
CA VAL A 36 12.31 -10.40 -14.84
C VAL A 36 11.46 -11.51 -15.46
N ASP A 37 11.07 -11.30 -16.73
CA ASP A 37 10.49 -12.33 -17.59
C ASP A 37 11.43 -13.55 -17.74
N THR A 38 10.89 -14.76 -17.60
CA THR A 38 11.64 -16.02 -17.60
C THR A 38 11.52 -16.78 -18.93
N THR A 39 12.10 -16.22 -20.01
CA THR A 39 12.34 -16.97 -21.26
C THR A 39 13.84 -17.08 -21.64
N PRO A 40 14.33 -18.23 -22.16
CA PRO A 40 15.76 -18.52 -22.20
C PRO A 40 16.45 -18.28 -23.56
N GLN A 41 17.79 -18.19 -23.50
CA GLN A 41 18.76 -18.04 -24.59
C GLN A 41 18.90 -16.61 -25.14
N GLY A 42 20.03 -15.97 -24.82
CA GLY A 42 20.35 -14.64 -25.32
C GLY A 42 20.87 -14.64 -26.76
N SER A 43 20.54 -13.57 -27.47
CA SER A 43 21.30 -13.08 -28.62
C SER A 43 21.47 -11.57 -28.48
N THR A 44 22.71 -11.11 -28.40
CA THR A 44 23.05 -9.69 -28.34
C THR A 44 22.65 -8.95 -29.60
N ILE A 45 22.02 -7.78 -29.47
CA ILE A 45 22.25 -6.66 -30.37
C ILE A 45 22.66 -5.48 -29.51
N ALA A 46 23.83 -4.93 -29.78
CA ALA A 46 24.29 -3.65 -29.25
C ALA A 46 24.67 -2.79 -30.44
N ASP A 47 24.08 -1.60 -30.53
CA ASP A 47 24.61 -0.45 -31.26
C ASP A 47 23.80 0.81 -30.84
N ALA A 48 24.30 2.04 -30.93
CA ALA A 48 25.58 2.58 -30.43
C ALA A 48 25.60 4.08 -30.74
N ASN A 49 25.02 4.90 -29.86
CA ASN A 49 25.08 6.35 -30.00
C ASN A 49 25.21 6.99 -28.61
N GLY A 50 26.44 7.44 -28.32
CA GLY A 50 26.84 8.04 -27.04
C GLY A 50 26.36 9.48 -26.86
N ASN A 51 25.12 9.78 -27.25
CA ASN A 51 24.39 10.94 -26.78
C ASN A 51 23.62 10.51 -25.51
N GLY A 52 23.85 11.18 -24.39
CA GLY A 52 23.34 10.80 -23.06
C GLY A 52 21.85 11.04 -22.85
N GLN A 53 21.01 10.57 -23.76
CA GLN A 53 19.56 10.53 -23.65
C GLN A 53 19.05 9.24 -24.33
N GLY A 54 19.02 8.14 -23.56
CA GLY A 54 18.11 7.02 -23.82
C GLY A 54 16.88 7.23 -22.94
N THR A 55 15.84 7.91 -23.42
CA THR A 55 14.69 7.31 -24.13
C THR A 55 13.88 6.36 -23.25
N THR A 56 12.97 6.97 -22.47
CA THR A 56 11.53 6.65 -22.38
C THR A 56 11.06 5.22 -22.09
N ASP A 57 10.20 5.15 -21.07
CA ASP A 57 9.16 4.14 -20.82
C ASP A 57 9.62 2.72 -20.39
N ASN A 58 8.93 2.04 -19.47
CA ASN A 58 7.51 2.21 -19.10
C ASN A 58 7.31 2.25 -17.57
N GLY A 59 6.56 3.25 -17.08
CA GLY A 59 6.23 3.43 -15.65
C GLY A 59 6.67 4.80 -15.14
N ALA A 60 5.81 5.81 -15.31
CA ALA A 60 6.20 7.22 -15.23
C ALA A 60 5.77 7.91 -13.92
N GLY A 61 6.70 8.70 -13.37
CA GLY A 61 6.46 9.86 -12.51
C GLY A 61 7.29 11.04 -13.04
N SER A 62 6.96 12.26 -12.64
CA SER A 62 7.85 13.41 -12.78
C SER A 62 8.89 13.39 -11.65
N ASP A 63 10.06 13.97 -11.87
CA ASP A 63 11.02 14.41 -10.84
C ASP A 63 11.42 15.83 -11.28
N ARG A 64 11.13 16.83 -10.44
CA ARG A 64 11.07 18.25 -10.85
C ARG A 64 12.31 19.05 -10.48
N ASP A 65 12.94 18.73 -9.37
CA ASP A 65 14.15 19.40 -8.90
C ASP A 65 15.42 18.52 -8.95
N GLY A 66 15.25 17.21 -9.17
CA GLY A 66 16.34 16.27 -9.42
C GLY A 66 16.97 15.68 -8.17
N ASP A 67 16.22 15.59 -7.06
CA ASP A 67 16.71 15.07 -5.79
C ASP A 67 16.78 13.52 -5.73
N GLY A 68 15.94 12.84 -6.52
CA GLY A 68 15.85 11.39 -6.62
C GLY A 68 14.48 10.80 -6.27
N ILE A 69 13.59 11.56 -5.63
CA ILE A 69 12.19 11.22 -5.41
C ILE A 69 11.34 11.77 -6.57
N VAL A 70 10.22 11.11 -6.87
CA VAL A 70 9.27 11.57 -7.90
C VAL A 70 8.21 12.48 -7.29
N ASP A 71 7.75 13.50 -8.02
CA ASP A 71 6.75 14.52 -7.61
C ASP A 71 5.50 13.98 -6.89
N SER A 72 5.17 12.70 -7.06
CA SER A 72 4.00 12.01 -6.48
C SER A 72 4.29 11.19 -5.21
N LEU A 73 5.55 11.15 -4.77
CA LEU A 73 6.04 10.48 -3.56
C LEU A 73 6.95 11.39 -2.71
N ASP A 74 7.23 12.59 -3.22
CA ASP A 74 8.09 13.61 -2.62
C ASP A 74 7.25 14.53 -1.72
N ASN A 75 7.66 14.73 -0.47
CA ASN A 75 7.03 15.69 0.44
C ASN A 75 7.47 17.16 0.21
N CYS A 76 8.42 17.41 -0.71
CA CYS A 76 8.75 18.73 -1.23
C CYS A 76 8.99 18.79 -2.77
N PRO A 77 7.96 18.57 -3.64
CA PRO A 77 8.04 18.46 -5.13
C PRO A 77 8.59 19.64 -5.97
N ALA A 78 9.44 20.50 -5.40
CA ALA A 78 10.17 21.59 -6.02
C ALA A 78 11.36 22.10 -5.17
N THR A 79 11.67 21.49 -4.01
CA THR A 79 12.73 21.91 -3.07
C THR A 79 13.51 20.72 -2.46
N ALA A 80 13.97 19.79 -3.29
CA ALA A 80 15.04 18.82 -3.10
C ALA A 80 15.49 18.56 -1.64
N ASN A 81 14.87 17.55 -1.02
CA ASN A 81 15.16 17.04 0.32
C ASN A 81 15.21 15.49 0.31
N PRO A 82 16.31 14.85 -0.14
CA PRO A 82 16.35 13.39 -0.30
C PRO A 82 16.25 12.57 1.00
N GLY A 83 16.30 13.23 2.17
CA GLY A 83 16.03 12.62 3.47
C GLY A 83 14.54 12.56 3.83
N GLN A 84 13.69 13.32 3.13
CA GLN A 84 12.24 13.41 3.31
C GLN A 84 11.84 13.67 4.77
N GLU A 85 12.64 14.44 5.51
CA GLU A 85 12.37 14.77 6.91
C GLU A 85 11.05 15.55 7.06
N ASP A 86 10.25 15.12 8.05
CA ASP A 86 8.90 15.57 8.41
C ASP A 86 8.77 15.29 9.93
N GLU A 87 8.97 16.30 10.79
CA GLU A 87 9.02 16.10 12.26
C GLU A 87 7.63 15.98 12.93
N ASP A 88 6.51 16.34 12.28
CA ASP A 88 5.16 16.29 12.87
C ASP A 88 4.11 15.40 12.17
N GLU A 89 4.53 14.64 11.14
CA GLU A 89 3.83 13.60 10.40
C GLU A 89 2.62 14.12 9.57
N ASP A 90 2.76 15.28 8.92
CA ASP A 90 1.69 15.93 8.11
C ASP A 90 1.72 15.61 6.60
N GLY A 91 2.88 15.29 6.04
CA GLY A 91 3.08 15.00 4.62
C GLY A 91 3.77 16.10 3.79
N VAL A 92 4.21 17.20 4.40
CA VAL A 92 5.09 18.24 3.84
C VAL A 92 6.45 18.18 4.52
N GLY A 93 7.55 18.27 3.77
CA GLY A 93 8.88 18.12 4.35
C GLY A 93 9.43 19.39 5.03
N ASP A 94 10.21 19.22 6.11
CA ASP A 94 10.91 20.22 6.94
C ASP A 94 11.67 21.32 6.13
N VAL A 95 11.98 21.04 4.86
CA VAL A 95 12.80 21.87 3.97
C VAL A 95 11.95 22.79 3.07
N CYS A 96 10.71 22.41 2.79
CA CYS A 96 9.73 23.22 2.04
C CYS A 96 8.57 23.74 2.89
N ASP A 97 8.33 23.18 4.08
CA ASP A 97 7.69 23.92 5.16
C ASP A 97 8.54 25.16 5.47
N SER A 98 8.09 26.28 4.92
CA SER A 98 8.74 27.57 5.04
C SER A 98 8.09 28.48 6.09
N GLU A 99 7.10 27.97 6.83
CA GLU A 99 6.44 28.68 7.94
C GLU A 99 6.81 28.10 9.32
N GLY A 100 6.98 26.78 9.48
CA GLY A 100 7.65 26.17 10.64
C GLY A 100 6.97 26.40 11.99
N ASP A 101 5.65 26.12 12.09
CA ASP A 101 4.83 26.41 13.27
C ASP A 101 4.05 25.18 13.79
N ASP A 102 4.53 24.63 14.92
CA ASP A 102 3.93 23.60 15.81
C ASP A 102 2.56 24.06 16.40
N THR A 103 1.59 24.41 15.55
CA THR A 103 0.22 24.77 15.97
C THR A 103 -0.94 24.38 15.06
N ASP A 104 -0.79 24.11 13.75
CA ASP A 104 -1.97 23.92 12.89
C ASP A 104 -2.62 22.53 13.00
N LYS A 105 -3.51 22.42 13.99
CA LYS A 105 -4.61 21.46 14.00
C LYS A 105 -5.92 22.24 14.16
N THR A 106 -6.12 23.22 13.26
CA THR A 106 -7.37 23.96 13.15
C THR A 106 -8.32 23.29 12.17
N ASP A 107 -9.47 22.89 12.70
CA ASP A 107 -10.73 22.61 12.02
C ASP A 107 -11.61 23.81 12.36
N ARG A 108 -11.67 24.80 11.46
CA ARG A 108 -12.19 26.15 11.79
C ARG A 108 -13.69 26.23 11.87
N ASP A 109 -14.41 25.38 11.16
CA ASP A 109 -15.88 25.35 11.14
C ASP A 109 -16.52 24.08 11.72
N GLY A 110 -15.74 23.00 11.90
CA GLY A 110 -16.11 21.81 12.68
C GLY A 110 -16.56 20.62 11.83
N ASP A 111 -16.08 20.50 10.59
CA ASP A 111 -16.60 19.56 9.59
C ASP A 111 -15.96 18.15 9.66
N GLY A 112 -14.70 18.07 10.09
CA GLY A 112 -13.91 16.83 10.21
C GLY A 112 -12.67 16.74 9.30
N VAL A 113 -12.49 17.70 8.40
CA VAL A 113 -11.24 18.02 7.69
C VAL A 113 -10.48 19.09 8.51
N PHE A 114 -9.23 19.40 8.14
CA PHE A 114 -8.43 20.47 8.76
C PHE A 114 -8.17 21.57 7.71
N ASP A 115 -7.97 22.81 8.16
CA ASP A 115 -7.84 24.03 7.34
C ASP A 115 -6.74 23.98 6.25
N ASP A 116 -5.82 23.00 6.32
CA ASP A 116 -4.70 22.74 5.42
C ASP A 116 -5.08 21.88 4.20
N ARG A 117 -6.08 21.00 4.35
CA ARG A 117 -6.54 20.01 3.36
C ARG A 117 -8.05 20.10 3.12
N ASP A 118 -8.66 21.17 3.59
CA ASP A 118 -10.03 21.58 3.32
C ASP A 118 -10.03 22.55 2.13
N ASN A 119 -10.79 22.24 1.07
CA ASN A 119 -10.95 23.13 -0.09
C ASN A 119 -11.91 24.31 0.19
N CYS A 120 -12.61 24.33 1.33
CA CYS A 120 -13.40 25.46 1.81
C CYS A 120 -13.18 25.83 3.32
N PRO A 121 -11.96 26.25 3.79
CA PRO A 121 -11.58 26.46 5.21
C PRO A 121 -12.41 27.48 6.03
N GLY A 122 -13.68 27.19 6.29
CA GLY A 122 -14.67 28.10 6.85
C GLY A 122 -16.11 27.96 6.32
N ILE A 123 -16.39 27.01 5.40
CA ILE A 123 -17.73 26.60 4.96
C ILE A 123 -17.85 25.05 4.90
N MET A 124 -18.03 24.42 6.06
CA MET A 124 -18.26 22.97 6.27
C MET A 124 -18.75 22.16 5.05
N ASN A 125 -17.87 21.35 4.48
CA ASN A 125 -18.14 20.44 3.37
C ASN A 125 -17.42 19.07 3.53
N PRO A 126 -17.89 18.17 4.43
CA PRO A 126 -17.16 16.94 4.79
C PRO A 126 -17.03 15.88 3.69
N THR A 127 -17.47 16.23 2.48
CA THR A 127 -17.34 15.46 1.25
C THR A 127 -16.18 15.91 0.38
N GLN A 128 -15.62 17.11 0.61
CA GLN A 128 -14.52 17.71 -0.16
C GLN A 128 -14.77 17.56 -1.67
N ALA A 129 -15.91 18.09 -2.08
CA ALA A 129 -16.32 18.09 -3.47
C ALA A 129 -15.68 19.29 -4.17
N ASP A 130 -15.17 19.01 -5.37
CA ASP A 130 -14.43 19.89 -6.26
C ASP A 130 -14.71 19.35 -7.67
N ASN A 131 -15.60 20.01 -8.41
CA ASN A 131 -16.13 19.49 -9.66
C ASN A 131 -15.21 19.77 -10.87
N ASP A 132 -14.48 20.88 -10.87
CA ASP A 132 -13.60 21.31 -11.97
C ASP A 132 -12.09 21.08 -11.70
N HIS A 133 -11.72 20.85 -10.44
CA HIS A 133 -10.38 20.61 -9.91
C HIS A 133 -9.49 21.88 -9.88
N ASP A 134 -10.10 23.04 -9.62
CA ASP A 134 -9.43 24.31 -9.27
C ASP A 134 -8.68 24.24 -7.92
N GLY A 135 -9.27 23.58 -6.93
CA GLY A 135 -8.79 23.53 -5.54
C GLY A 135 -9.61 24.38 -4.55
N LEU A 136 -10.61 25.11 -5.02
CA LEU A 136 -11.81 25.46 -4.25
C LEU A 136 -12.80 24.26 -4.23
N GLY A 137 -13.97 24.42 -3.64
CA GLY A 137 -14.99 23.36 -3.62
C GLY A 137 -16.41 23.85 -3.79
N ASP A 138 -17.33 22.94 -4.15
CA ASP A 138 -18.75 23.12 -4.52
C ASP A 138 -19.65 23.94 -3.54
N VAL A 139 -19.08 24.50 -2.46
CA VAL A 139 -19.79 25.34 -1.48
C VAL A 139 -19.13 26.70 -1.22
N CYS A 140 -17.96 26.94 -1.81
CA CYS A 140 -17.18 28.17 -1.64
C CYS A 140 -16.57 28.70 -2.95
N ASP A 141 -16.62 27.96 -4.06
CA ASP A 141 -16.55 28.54 -5.40
C ASP A 141 -17.86 29.28 -5.77
N ASP A 142 -17.90 29.73 -7.01
CA ASP A 142 -18.71 30.80 -7.57
C ASP A 142 -18.95 30.55 -9.10
N ASP A 143 -18.39 29.47 -9.69
CA ASP A 143 -18.33 29.04 -11.11
C ASP A 143 -17.92 27.53 -11.19
N ASP A 144 -18.70 26.62 -10.55
CA ASP A 144 -18.40 25.20 -10.21
C ASP A 144 -17.97 24.25 -11.38
N ASP A 145 -17.92 24.72 -12.64
CA ASP A 145 -17.42 23.95 -13.78
C ASP A 145 -16.48 24.72 -14.75
N GLN A 146 -16.07 25.93 -14.37
CA GLN A 146 -15.11 26.80 -15.10
C GLN A 146 -15.54 27.20 -16.53
N ASP A 147 -16.84 27.14 -16.83
CA ASP A 147 -17.50 27.68 -18.04
C ASP A 147 -17.23 29.19 -18.24
N GLY A 148 -17.20 29.95 -17.13
CA GLY A 148 -17.20 31.41 -17.12
C GLY A 148 -18.59 32.03 -16.89
N ILE A 149 -19.56 31.23 -16.44
CA ILE A 149 -20.89 31.62 -15.98
C ILE A 149 -21.03 31.13 -14.54
N LYS A 150 -21.60 31.97 -13.68
CA LYS A 150 -21.70 31.72 -12.24
C LYS A 150 -22.90 30.84 -11.91
N ASP A 151 -22.79 29.94 -10.93
CA ASP A 151 -23.86 29.00 -10.51
C ASP A 151 -25.22 29.67 -10.22
N GLU A 152 -25.23 30.93 -9.79
CA GLU A 152 -26.47 31.69 -9.54
C GLU A 152 -27.20 32.17 -10.82
N ASP A 153 -26.49 32.22 -11.95
CA ASP A 153 -26.97 32.56 -13.30
C ASP A 153 -26.92 31.35 -14.28
N ASP A 154 -26.26 30.24 -13.92
CA ASP A 154 -26.07 29.05 -14.76
C ASP A 154 -27.27 28.08 -14.77
N ASN A 155 -27.48 27.39 -15.91
CA ASN A 155 -28.49 26.35 -16.08
C ASN A 155 -27.96 24.90 -16.02
N CYS A 156 -26.65 24.70 -15.95
CA CYS A 156 -25.96 23.44 -15.70
C CYS A 156 -24.70 23.60 -14.81
N PRO A 157 -24.79 24.07 -13.54
CA PRO A 157 -23.63 24.39 -12.67
C PRO A 157 -22.56 23.32 -12.36
N PHE A 158 -22.56 22.17 -13.05
CA PHE A 158 -21.56 21.11 -12.88
C PHE A 158 -21.17 20.48 -14.24
N VAL A 159 -21.59 21.06 -15.37
CA VAL A 159 -21.46 20.49 -16.73
C VAL A 159 -21.29 21.62 -17.77
N ALA A 160 -20.10 22.20 -17.81
CA ALA A 160 -19.71 23.40 -18.57
C ALA A 160 -20.36 23.51 -19.96
N ASN A 161 -21.11 24.59 -20.19
CA ASN A 161 -21.87 24.82 -21.42
C ASN A 161 -21.97 26.32 -21.83
N PRO A 162 -20.86 27.02 -22.20
CA PRO A 162 -20.80 28.50 -22.22
C PRO A 162 -21.71 29.25 -23.22
N GLU A 163 -22.49 28.51 -24.03
CA GLU A 163 -23.57 29.07 -24.84
C GLU A 163 -24.92 29.12 -24.08
N GLN A 164 -24.98 28.61 -22.84
CA GLN A 164 -26.13 28.58 -21.92
C GLN A 164 -27.43 28.12 -22.61
N ALA A 165 -27.33 27.00 -23.31
CA ALA A 165 -28.38 26.49 -24.19
C ALA A 165 -29.49 25.75 -23.42
N ASP A 166 -30.59 26.44 -23.11
CA ASP A 166 -31.88 25.82 -22.74
C ASP A 166 -32.85 25.89 -23.95
N ARG A 167 -33.20 24.74 -24.54
CA ARG A 167 -34.09 24.68 -25.72
C ARG A 167 -35.58 24.77 -25.38
N ASP A 168 -36.01 24.35 -24.20
CA ASP A 168 -37.44 24.16 -23.87
C ASP A 168 -37.99 25.25 -22.93
N GLY A 169 -37.10 25.94 -22.23
CA GLY A 169 -37.36 27.07 -21.35
C GLY A 169 -37.64 26.69 -19.89
N ASN A 170 -37.14 25.55 -19.42
CA ASN A 170 -37.37 25.08 -18.05
C ASN A 170 -36.36 25.59 -17.01
N GLY A 171 -35.20 26.11 -17.43
CA GLY A 171 -34.13 26.58 -16.54
C GLY A 171 -33.08 25.52 -16.18
N VAL A 172 -33.04 24.41 -16.91
CA VAL A 172 -31.94 23.43 -16.93
C VAL A 172 -31.40 23.39 -18.36
N GLY A 173 -30.08 23.34 -18.53
CA GLY A 173 -29.45 23.35 -19.85
C GLY A 173 -29.44 22.00 -20.55
N ASP A 174 -29.48 22.06 -21.88
CA ASP A 174 -29.32 20.94 -22.81
C ASP A 174 -28.15 19.99 -22.45
N ALA A 175 -27.08 20.51 -21.86
CA ALA A 175 -25.85 19.76 -21.52
C ALA A 175 -26.04 18.81 -20.34
N CYS A 176 -26.79 19.21 -19.32
CA CYS A 176 -27.05 18.43 -18.11
C CYS A 176 -28.42 17.71 -18.13
N GLU A 177 -29.33 18.04 -19.06
CA GLU A 177 -30.62 17.35 -19.23
C GLU A 177 -30.51 15.83 -19.50
N GLU A 178 -29.42 15.33 -20.12
CA GLU A 178 -29.30 13.88 -20.41
C GLU A 178 -29.20 13.01 -19.14
N ASN A 179 -28.81 13.58 -18.00
CA ASN A 179 -28.81 12.93 -16.68
C ASN A 179 -30.13 13.12 -15.91
N GLY A 180 -31.25 13.31 -16.62
CA GLY A 180 -32.57 13.77 -16.14
C GLY A 180 -33.18 13.09 -14.90
N ASN A 181 -32.67 13.45 -13.71
CA ASN A 181 -33.37 13.50 -12.43
C ASN A 181 -32.82 14.67 -11.63
N GLY A 182 -33.53 15.81 -11.59
CA GLY A 182 -33.08 17.03 -10.91
C GLY A 182 -33.04 16.91 -9.38
N ASN A 183 -32.01 16.22 -8.86
CA ASN A 183 -31.53 16.24 -7.48
C ASN A 183 -30.15 15.54 -7.45
N GLY A 184 -29.05 16.31 -7.50
CA GLY A 184 -27.72 15.81 -7.81
C GLY A 184 -27.19 14.70 -6.89
N ASN A 185 -26.71 13.61 -7.49
CA ASN A 185 -25.51 12.83 -7.12
C ASN A 185 -25.30 11.67 -8.12
N GLY A 186 -24.10 11.51 -8.70
CA GLY A 186 -23.58 10.19 -9.10
C GLY A 186 -23.17 9.94 -10.56
N ASN A 187 -21.86 10.05 -10.83
CA ASN A 187 -20.99 8.97 -11.36
C ASN A 187 -21.37 8.27 -12.70
N GLY A 188 -20.57 8.46 -13.76
CA GLY A 188 -20.82 7.82 -15.07
C GLY A 188 -19.72 7.81 -16.16
N ASN A 189 -18.50 7.33 -15.85
CA ASN A 189 -17.48 6.75 -16.78
C ASN A 189 -17.80 6.74 -18.32
N GLY A 190 -17.04 7.50 -19.14
CA GLY A 190 -17.22 7.57 -20.60
C GLY A 190 -15.94 7.67 -21.44
N ASN A 191 -15.39 6.54 -21.87
CA ASN A 191 -14.22 6.45 -22.79
C ASN A 191 -14.58 6.88 -24.23
N GLY A 192 -13.88 7.88 -24.80
CA GLY A 192 -14.22 8.49 -26.10
C GLY A 192 -13.04 8.98 -26.96
N ASN A 193 -12.35 8.08 -27.66
CA ASN A 193 -11.45 8.44 -28.76
C ASN A 193 -12.21 9.12 -29.91
N GLY A 194 -11.85 10.36 -30.27
CA GLY A 194 -12.60 11.18 -31.24
C GLY A 194 -11.78 12.15 -32.09
N CYS A 195 -10.89 11.66 -32.95
CA CYS A 195 -10.26 12.49 -33.98
C CYS A 195 -11.25 12.81 -35.12
N GLU A 196 -11.84 14.01 -35.13
CA GLU A 196 -12.66 14.53 -36.23
C GLU A 196 -11.85 15.45 -37.18
N PRO A 197 -12.24 15.58 -38.48
CA PRO A 197 -11.29 15.98 -39.52
C PRO A 197 -11.28 17.49 -39.80
N GLY A 198 -10.15 18.19 -39.55
CA GLY A 198 -10.05 19.62 -39.84
C GLY A 198 -8.66 20.28 -39.92
N ASP A 199 -7.65 19.82 -39.17
CA ASP A 199 -6.35 20.53 -39.09
C ASP A 199 -5.37 20.15 -40.24
N PRO A 200 -4.67 21.13 -40.87
CA PRO A 200 -3.74 20.88 -41.97
C PRO A 200 -2.26 20.65 -41.57
N ASN A 201 -1.91 20.49 -40.28
CA ASN A 201 -0.51 20.35 -39.82
C ASN A 201 0.00 18.91 -39.58
N ASP A 202 -0.76 17.88 -39.95
CA ASP A 202 -0.27 16.49 -39.98
C ASP A 202 0.33 16.14 -41.35
N GLU A 203 1.65 15.87 -41.42
CA GLU A 203 2.25 14.75 -42.20
C GLU A 203 3.81 14.70 -42.12
N CYS A 204 4.33 13.63 -41.51
CA CYS A 204 5.38 12.71 -42.02
C CYS A 204 6.66 13.20 -42.81
N ASN A 205 7.78 13.36 -42.08
CA ASN A 205 9.18 12.87 -42.31
C ASN A 205 10.00 12.87 -43.65
N ASP A 206 11.30 13.23 -43.48
CA ASP A 206 12.58 12.77 -44.12
C ASP A 206 12.95 13.04 -45.62
N TYR A 207 14.22 13.46 -45.88
CA TYR A 207 15.24 12.75 -46.73
C TYR A 207 16.64 13.45 -46.83
N ASN A 208 17.74 12.70 -46.59
CA ASN A 208 19.18 12.89 -46.97
C ASN A 208 20.21 13.63 -46.05
N GLY A 209 21.22 12.88 -45.53
CA GLY A 209 22.65 13.18 -45.83
C GLY A 209 23.61 13.74 -44.74
N TYR A 210 24.28 12.85 -43.98
CA TYR A 210 25.47 13.09 -43.10
C TYR A 210 26.78 13.46 -43.86
N PRO A 211 27.94 13.85 -43.23
CA PRO A 211 28.39 13.79 -41.82
C PRO A 211 28.92 15.17 -41.28
N ASP A 212 29.82 15.40 -40.29
CA ASP A 212 30.85 14.59 -39.59
C ASP A 212 31.39 15.22 -38.26
N ASN A 213 31.50 14.40 -37.19
CA ASN A 213 32.39 14.44 -35.98
C ASN A 213 32.54 15.68 -35.04
N GLY A 214 32.89 15.42 -33.76
CA GLY A 214 32.63 16.33 -32.62
C GLY A 214 33.75 16.60 -31.58
N CYS A 215 33.83 15.78 -30.52
CA CYS A 215 34.33 16.17 -29.18
C CYS A 215 35.72 16.86 -29.07
N ASP A 216 35.82 17.85 -28.18
CA ASP A 216 37.09 18.52 -27.78
C ASP A 216 37.26 18.57 -26.24
N TRP A 217 38.46 18.95 -25.77
CA TRP A 217 38.99 18.62 -24.45
C TRP A 217 38.86 19.73 -23.38
N GLY A 218 38.63 19.33 -22.12
CA GLY A 218 39.40 19.90 -21.01
C GLY A 218 38.66 20.57 -19.85
N THR A 219 38.06 19.77 -18.95
CA THR A 219 37.72 20.18 -17.58
C THR A 219 38.21 19.10 -16.59
N PRO A 220 38.92 19.43 -15.49
CA PRO A 220 39.48 18.44 -14.57
C PRO A 220 38.51 18.03 -13.45
N CYS A 221 38.68 16.84 -12.89
CA CYS A 221 37.94 16.37 -11.72
C CYS A 221 38.12 17.32 -10.52
N VAL A 222 37.03 17.67 -9.84
CA VAL A 222 37.04 18.41 -8.58
C VAL A 222 36.40 17.56 -7.49
N ILE A 223 37.25 16.86 -6.75
CA ILE A 223 37.14 16.46 -5.34
C ILE A 223 35.70 16.25 -4.82
N ASP A 224 35.31 14.99 -4.76
CA ASP A 224 34.27 14.46 -3.88
C ASP A 224 34.46 14.92 -2.40
N PRO A 225 33.38 15.32 -1.72
CA PRO A 225 33.33 15.46 -0.27
C PRO A 225 32.21 14.60 0.38
N CYS A 226 32.34 13.27 0.42
CA CYS A 226 31.43 12.39 1.18
C CYS A 226 31.20 12.88 2.62
N THR A 227 30.03 13.48 2.89
CA THR A 227 29.51 13.71 4.24
C THR A 227 28.78 12.46 4.70
N ALA A 228 29.51 11.56 5.37
CA ALA A 228 29.05 10.20 5.63
C ALA A 228 27.87 10.10 6.63
N THR A 229 26.71 9.66 6.14
CA THR A 229 25.59 9.16 6.95
C THR A 229 25.04 7.77 6.57
N ASP A 230 25.45 7.16 5.46
CA ASP A 230 25.53 5.68 5.34
C ASP A 230 26.65 5.26 4.36
N PRO A 231 27.43 4.18 4.64
CA PRO A 231 28.46 3.68 3.75
C PRO A 231 28.00 2.68 2.66
N CYS A 232 26.73 2.25 2.61
CA CYS A 232 26.29 1.09 1.82
C CYS A 232 25.30 1.37 0.66
N ASP A 233 24.99 2.64 0.34
CA ASP A 233 23.86 2.96 -0.54
C ASP A 233 24.14 2.83 -2.06
N VAL A 234 25.40 2.64 -2.46
CA VAL A 234 25.77 2.36 -3.86
C VAL A 234 26.93 1.38 -3.94
N VAL A 235 26.69 0.22 -4.54
CA VAL A 235 27.76 -0.73 -4.90
C VAL A 235 28.45 -0.20 -6.17
N ASP A 236 29.55 0.56 -6.01
CA ASP A 236 30.32 1.05 -7.15
C ASP A 236 31.14 -0.09 -7.78
N PRO A 237 30.86 -0.54 -9.02
CA PRO A 237 31.66 -1.56 -9.68
C PRO A 237 33.09 -1.09 -10.04
N CYS A 238 33.43 0.17 -9.79
CA CYS A 238 34.75 0.76 -10.01
C CYS A 238 35.60 0.94 -8.74
N ASP A 239 35.03 0.91 -7.53
CA ASP A 239 35.83 0.91 -6.29
C ASP A 239 36.11 -0.53 -5.82
N ALA A 240 37.39 -0.83 -5.62
CA ALA A 240 37.85 -2.14 -5.17
C ALA A 240 38.02 -2.23 -3.64
N ASP A 241 37.84 -1.11 -2.92
CA ASP A 241 37.90 -0.99 -1.47
C ASP A 241 36.53 -0.58 -0.85
N ASP A 242 35.43 -0.62 -1.62
CA ASP A 242 34.04 -0.43 -1.15
C ASP A 242 33.72 -1.39 0.03
N PRO A 243 33.30 -0.88 1.21
CA PRO A 243 33.01 -1.71 2.38
C PRO A 243 31.75 -2.58 2.24
N CYS A 244 30.86 -2.28 1.29
CA CYS A 244 29.55 -2.92 1.14
C CYS A 244 29.43 -3.77 -0.15
N ALA A 245 30.51 -3.87 -0.94
CA ALA A 245 30.71 -4.81 -2.05
C ALA A 245 30.74 -6.29 -1.59
N GLY A 246 29.62 -6.78 -1.05
CA GLY A 246 29.45 -8.11 -0.48
C GLY A 246 28.13 -8.36 0.24
N GLU A 247 27.37 -7.31 0.57
CA GLU A 247 26.04 -7.44 1.19
C GLU A 247 24.97 -7.77 0.13
N THR A 248 24.18 -8.82 0.36
CA THR A 248 23.05 -9.18 -0.52
C THR A 248 21.77 -8.45 -0.09
N PRO A 249 20.90 -8.03 -1.03
CA PRO A 249 19.55 -7.57 -0.71
C PRO A 249 18.78 -8.57 0.17
N PHE A 250 17.86 -8.07 0.98
CA PHE A 250 17.04 -8.91 1.85
C PHE A 250 15.92 -9.59 1.05
N ASP A 251 16.03 -10.91 0.89
CA ASP A 251 15.06 -11.73 0.16
C ASP A 251 13.90 -12.15 1.09
N ALA A 252 12.82 -11.36 1.09
CA ALA A 252 11.63 -11.63 1.89
C ALA A 252 10.95 -12.97 1.52
N GLU A 253 11.03 -13.42 0.27
CA GLU A 253 10.44 -14.68 -0.19
C GLU A 253 11.22 -15.90 0.32
N ALA A 254 12.56 -15.81 0.40
CA ALA A 254 13.36 -16.81 1.11
C ALA A 254 13.02 -16.89 2.61
N HIS A 255 12.52 -15.80 3.20
CA HIS A 255 12.04 -15.74 4.58
C HIS A 255 10.58 -16.19 4.78
N LEU A 256 9.78 -16.31 3.71
CA LEU A 256 8.38 -16.74 3.75
C LEU A 256 8.23 -18.25 4.04
N LYS A 257 7.51 -18.59 5.12
CA LYS A 257 7.32 -19.98 5.61
C LYS A 257 5.87 -20.47 5.57
N LEU A 258 4.93 -19.58 5.25
CA LEU A 258 3.52 -19.90 5.02
C LEU A 258 2.91 -18.79 4.17
N TYR A 259 2.14 -19.15 3.14
CA TYR A 259 1.31 -18.20 2.41
C TYR A 259 0.02 -18.86 1.91
N TYR A 260 -1.12 -18.47 2.49
CA TYR A 260 -2.46 -18.87 2.03
C TYR A 260 -3.20 -17.68 1.38
N ARG A 261 -3.44 -17.77 0.07
CA ARG A 261 -4.30 -16.86 -0.72
C ARG A 261 -5.81 -17.21 -0.66
N PHE A 262 -6.15 -18.35 -0.04
CA PHE A 262 -7.49 -18.94 0.04
C PHE A 262 -8.34 -18.84 -1.26
N ASN A 263 -7.73 -18.92 -2.43
CA ASN A 263 -8.36 -18.73 -3.74
C ASN A 263 -8.71 -20.06 -4.46
N GLU A 264 -8.63 -21.21 -3.77
CA GLU A 264 -8.87 -22.54 -4.37
C GLU A 264 -10.34 -22.87 -4.65
N GLY A 265 -11.28 -22.15 -4.02
CA GLY A 265 -12.74 -22.22 -4.23
C GLY A 265 -13.41 -23.57 -3.98
N SER A 266 -12.68 -24.62 -3.63
CA SER A 266 -13.21 -25.97 -3.47
C SER A 266 -12.29 -26.92 -2.69
N GLY A 267 -12.89 -27.94 -2.06
CA GLY A 267 -12.17 -28.96 -1.31
C GLY A 267 -11.87 -28.54 0.14
N THR A 268 -10.94 -29.26 0.78
CA THR A 268 -10.67 -29.18 2.23
C THR A 268 -9.17 -28.99 2.52
N VAL A 269 -8.43 -28.37 1.60
CA VAL A 269 -6.98 -28.14 1.71
C VAL A 269 -6.71 -26.68 1.39
N ALA A 270 -6.07 -25.97 2.32
CA ALA A 270 -5.45 -24.68 2.08
C ALA A 270 -4.01 -24.92 1.61
N ARG A 271 -3.66 -24.35 0.45
CA ARG A 271 -2.37 -24.56 -0.21
C ARG A 271 -1.38 -23.53 0.25
N ASP A 272 -0.26 -24.00 0.78
CA ASP A 272 0.89 -23.12 0.99
C ASP A 272 1.49 -22.76 -0.36
N SER A 273 1.49 -21.46 -0.68
CA SER A 273 2.10 -20.90 -1.88
C SER A 273 3.61 -20.66 -1.70
N SER A 274 4.11 -20.66 -0.45
CA SER A 274 5.53 -20.49 -0.16
C SER A 274 6.35 -21.76 -0.44
N ALA A 275 7.67 -21.59 -0.55
CA ALA A 275 8.61 -22.71 -0.72
C ALA A 275 8.63 -23.72 0.46
N ALA A 276 7.98 -23.42 1.59
CA ALA A 276 7.95 -24.28 2.77
C ALA A 276 6.95 -25.45 2.67
N GLY A 277 5.89 -25.34 1.85
CA GLY A 277 4.94 -26.43 1.56
C GLY A 277 4.05 -26.86 2.74
N ASN A 278 3.86 -25.99 3.74
CA ASN A 278 3.05 -26.16 4.94
C ASN A 278 1.53 -26.14 4.63
N ASN A 279 1.05 -27.10 3.84
CA ASN A 279 -0.35 -27.20 3.43
C ASN A 279 -1.28 -27.48 4.64
N GLY A 280 -2.40 -26.76 4.72
CA GLY A 280 -3.36 -26.83 5.82
C GLY A 280 -4.58 -27.68 5.49
N THR A 281 -5.15 -28.34 6.49
CA THR A 281 -6.44 -29.04 6.38
C THR A 281 -7.56 -28.10 6.83
N ILE A 282 -8.51 -27.81 5.93
CA ILE A 282 -9.70 -27.01 6.26
C ILE A 282 -10.72 -27.94 6.92
N VAL A 283 -11.09 -27.63 8.15
CA VAL A 283 -12.16 -28.28 8.91
C VAL A 283 -13.33 -27.31 8.99
N ASN A 284 -14.51 -27.75 8.52
CA ASN A 284 -15.82 -27.08 8.53
C ASN A 284 -15.92 -25.67 7.91
N GLY A 285 -14.83 -24.95 7.68
CA GLY A 285 -14.80 -23.70 6.92
C GLY A 285 -15.39 -23.89 5.51
N GLN A 286 -16.06 -22.85 5.01
CA GLN A 286 -16.76 -22.86 3.73
C GLN A 286 -16.12 -21.86 2.78
N TRP A 287 -16.00 -22.23 1.50
CA TRP A 287 -15.64 -21.27 0.46
C TRP A 287 -16.78 -20.28 0.25
N TRP A 288 -16.43 -19.00 0.15
CA TRP A 288 -17.36 -17.91 -0.11
C TRP A 288 -16.87 -17.13 -1.34
N ASP A 289 -17.73 -16.98 -2.33
CA ASP A 289 -17.49 -16.10 -3.48
C ASP A 289 -17.47 -14.65 -2.98
N CYS A 290 -16.49 -13.82 -3.38
CA CYS A 290 -16.38 -12.42 -2.95
C CYS A 290 -16.97 -11.47 -3.99
N PRO A 291 -18.30 -11.19 -3.98
CA PRO A 291 -18.98 -10.43 -5.03
C PRO A 291 -18.49 -8.99 -5.15
N GLU A 292 -17.86 -8.43 -4.12
CA GLU A 292 -17.28 -7.09 -4.18
C GLU A 292 -16.10 -6.96 -5.16
N PHE A 293 -15.43 -8.07 -5.53
CA PHE A 293 -14.23 -8.05 -6.39
C PHE A 293 -14.21 -9.14 -7.50
N GLY A 294 -15.36 -9.78 -7.80
CA GLY A 294 -15.53 -10.67 -8.96
C GLY A 294 -15.42 -12.16 -8.64
N ASP A 295 -14.71 -12.92 -9.49
CA ASP A 295 -14.64 -14.40 -9.43
C ASP A 295 -13.68 -14.94 -8.34
N ARG A 296 -13.18 -14.09 -7.41
CA ARG A 296 -12.33 -14.52 -6.28
C ARG A 296 -13.17 -15.25 -5.24
N THR A 297 -12.65 -16.38 -4.75
CA THR A 297 -13.17 -17.06 -3.55
C THR A 297 -12.25 -16.79 -2.38
N ILE A 298 -12.79 -16.84 -1.16
CA ILE A 298 -12.07 -16.73 0.11
C ILE A 298 -12.64 -17.74 1.12
N LEU A 299 -11.99 -17.91 2.28
CA LEU A 299 -12.42 -18.86 3.30
C LEU A 299 -13.25 -18.18 4.42
N ASN A 300 -14.50 -18.64 4.57
CA ASN A 300 -15.41 -18.24 5.64
C ASN A 300 -15.36 -19.19 6.84
N PHE A 301 -15.29 -18.60 8.03
CA PHE A 301 -15.31 -19.26 9.33
C PHE A 301 -16.64 -19.01 10.07
N ASP A 302 -17.16 -20.06 10.71
CA ASP A 302 -18.49 -20.17 11.31
C ASP A 302 -18.64 -19.52 12.70
N GLY A 303 -17.55 -19.36 13.46
CA GLY A 303 -17.56 -18.93 14.86
C GLY A 303 -17.76 -20.04 15.90
N ASP A 304 -17.71 -21.30 15.50
CA ASP A 304 -17.91 -22.48 16.38
C ASP A 304 -16.87 -23.57 16.08
N THR A 305 -16.98 -24.23 14.92
CA THR A 305 -16.25 -25.48 14.64
C THR A 305 -15.20 -25.39 13.53
N SER A 306 -15.13 -24.26 12.83
CA SER A 306 -14.26 -24.11 11.66
C SER A 306 -12.85 -23.64 12.01
N PHE A 307 -11.87 -24.19 11.31
CA PHE A 307 -10.47 -23.78 11.37
C PHE A 307 -9.69 -24.37 10.18
N VAL A 308 -8.56 -23.75 9.83
CA VAL A 308 -7.49 -24.43 9.08
C VAL A 308 -6.49 -24.96 10.09
N LYS A 309 -6.14 -26.25 10.00
CA LYS A 309 -5.10 -26.89 10.81
C LYS A 309 -3.87 -27.18 9.97
N VAL A 310 -2.72 -26.65 10.36
CA VAL A 310 -1.43 -26.89 9.72
C VAL A 310 -0.55 -27.69 10.67
N GLU A 311 -0.19 -28.90 10.27
CA GLU A 311 0.63 -29.79 11.11
C GLU A 311 2.03 -29.21 11.35
N ASN A 312 2.60 -29.44 12.53
CA ASN A 312 3.85 -28.80 12.93
C ASN A 312 5.05 -29.23 12.06
N SER A 313 5.72 -28.26 11.47
CA SER A 313 6.98 -28.42 10.71
C SER A 313 8.16 -27.68 11.38
N GLU A 314 9.37 -27.86 10.86
CA GLU A 314 10.55 -27.11 11.33
C GLU A 314 10.52 -25.64 10.88
N SER A 315 9.98 -25.35 9.69
CA SER A 315 9.85 -23.98 9.18
C SER A 315 8.84 -23.13 9.98
N LEU A 316 7.89 -23.75 10.68
CA LEU A 316 6.97 -23.07 11.60
C LEU A 316 7.48 -23.02 13.06
N ARG A 317 8.70 -23.50 13.35
CA ARG A 317 9.37 -23.38 14.66
C ARG A 317 10.30 -22.16 14.71
N ILE A 318 9.74 -21.00 14.38
CA ILE A 318 10.44 -19.71 14.30
C ILE A 318 10.91 -19.28 15.71
N ARG A 319 12.10 -18.67 15.81
CA ARG A 319 12.84 -18.51 17.10
C ARG A 319 13.45 -17.15 17.37
N SER A 320 13.92 -16.45 16.34
CA SER A 320 14.72 -15.22 16.50
C SER A 320 13.83 -14.01 16.28
N GLU A 321 13.32 -13.91 15.06
CA GLU A 321 12.52 -12.81 14.53
C GLU A 321 11.31 -13.42 13.81
N MET A 322 10.24 -12.65 13.62
CA MET A 322 9.14 -13.07 12.75
C MET A 322 8.31 -11.90 12.25
N THR A 323 7.63 -12.11 11.13
CA THR A 323 6.47 -11.32 10.73
C THR A 323 5.27 -12.22 10.51
N LEU A 324 4.08 -11.72 10.89
CA LEU A 324 2.78 -12.34 10.63
C LEU A 324 1.86 -11.31 9.98
N GLU A 325 1.31 -11.65 8.81
CA GLU A 325 0.32 -10.85 8.08
C GLU A 325 -0.97 -11.65 7.89
N PHE A 326 -2.11 -10.95 7.85
CA PHE A 326 -3.37 -11.45 7.32
C PHE A 326 -4.38 -10.29 7.15
N ASN A 327 -5.32 -10.48 6.23
CA ASN A 327 -6.52 -9.66 6.14
C ASN A 327 -7.70 -10.39 6.79
N LEU A 328 -8.60 -9.67 7.47
CA LEU A 328 -9.84 -10.26 7.97
C LEU A 328 -11.05 -9.35 7.84
N ARG A 329 -12.24 -9.96 7.83
CA ARG A 329 -13.54 -9.28 7.86
C ARG A 329 -14.44 -9.96 8.87
N MET A 330 -14.44 -9.43 10.09
CA MET A 330 -15.22 -9.99 11.20
C MET A 330 -16.72 -9.78 10.97
N LYS A 331 -17.48 -10.86 11.00
CA LYS A 331 -18.95 -10.88 10.85
C LYS A 331 -19.68 -11.05 12.20
N GLY A 332 -18.96 -11.50 13.23
CA GLY A 332 -19.47 -11.68 14.59
C GLY A 332 -18.38 -12.17 15.53
N PHE A 333 -18.76 -12.57 16.75
CA PHE A 333 -17.82 -13.03 17.78
C PHE A 333 -17.79 -14.55 17.96
N GLY A 334 -18.64 -15.30 17.23
CA GLY A 334 -18.90 -16.71 17.51
C GLY A 334 -19.49 -16.93 18.91
N ASP A 335 -19.33 -18.14 19.45
CA ASP A 335 -19.75 -18.49 20.81
C ASP A 335 -18.69 -18.15 21.89
N SER A 336 -17.84 -17.14 21.64
CA SER A 336 -16.67 -16.83 22.47
C SER A 336 -16.55 -15.35 22.89
N ASN A 337 -15.93 -15.13 24.06
CA ASN A 337 -15.42 -13.79 24.46
C ASN A 337 -13.99 -13.53 23.96
N TYR A 338 -13.30 -14.59 23.51
CA TYR A 338 -11.92 -14.62 23.02
C TYR A 338 -11.82 -15.53 21.76
N PRO A 339 -12.49 -15.19 20.64
CA PRO A 339 -12.31 -15.93 19.39
C PRO A 339 -10.86 -15.83 18.92
N LYS A 340 -10.25 -16.97 18.55
CA LYS A 340 -8.88 -17.03 18.02
C LYS A 340 -8.89 -16.84 16.51
N ILE A 341 -8.09 -15.89 16.02
CA ILE A 341 -7.90 -15.64 14.59
C ILE A 341 -6.76 -16.53 14.07
N LEU A 342 -5.68 -16.66 14.84
CA LEU A 342 -4.51 -17.45 14.48
C LEU A 342 -3.77 -17.90 15.75
N SER A 343 -3.33 -19.15 15.83
CA SER A 343 -2.77 -19.76 17.06
C SER A 343 -1.70 -20.80 16.76
N LYS A 344 -0.45 -20.55 17.19
CA LYS A 344 0.65 -21.55 17.26
C LYS A 344 0.89 -21.93 18.73
N ASN A 345 -0.18 -22.32 19.42
CA ASN A 345 -0.27 -22.49 20.88
C ASN A 345 -0.09 -21.18 21.69
N ASP A 346 -1.05 -20.90 22.57
CA ASP A 346 -1.12 -19.67 23.36
C ASP A 346 -0.39 -19.74 24.72
N ALA A 347 0.13 -20.91 25.11
CA ALA A 347 0.89 -21.11 26.34
C ALA A 347 2.41 -21.10 26.12
N TYR A 348 2.88 -21.53 24.93
CA TYR A 348 4.29 -21.67 24.58
C TYR A 348 4.55 -21.34 23.10
N GLY A 349 3.99 -20.24 22.61
CA GLY A 349 4.05 -19.81 21.21
C GLY A 349 3.44 -18.43 21.02
N TYR A 350 2.60 -18.26 20.01
CA TYR A 350 1.89 -17.01 19.71
C TYR A 350 0.43 -17.21 19.34
N VAL A 351 -0.39 -16.17 19.56
CA VAL A 351 -1.83 -16.16 19.24
C VAL A 351 -2.30 -14.73 18.91
N VAL A 352 -3.15 -14.61 17.89
CA VAL A 352 -4.03 -13.45 17.66
C VAL A 352 -5.44 -13.82 18.11
N TYR A 353 -6.05 -12.98 18.95
CA TYR A 353 -7.44 -13.12 19.37
C TYR A 353 -8.13 -11.75 19.49
N TYR A 354 -9.46 -11.72 19.39
CA TYR A 354 -10.24 -10.53 19.72
C TYR A 354 -10.74 -10.61 21.17
N ASN A 355 -10.67 -9.53 21.94
CA ASN A 355 -11.30 -9.45 23.25
C ASN A 355 -12.66 -8.73 23.12
N VAL A 356 -13.75 -9.50 23.22
CA VAL A 356 -15.13 -8.98 23.06
C VAL A 356 -15.50 -7.95 24.14
N ALA A 357 -14.95 -8.06 25.35
CA ALA A 357 -15.24 -7.14 26.45
C ALA A 357 -14.46 -5.81 26.35
N GLN A 358 -13.30 -5.80 25.69
CA GLN A 358 -12.50 -4.60 25.44
C GLN A 358 -12.74 -3.99 24.05
N ARG A 359 -13.39 -4.74 23.13
CA ARG A 359 -13.50 -4.44 21.70
C ARG A 359 -12.14 -4.15 21.06
N MET A 360 -11.26 -5.14 21.07
CA MET A 360 -9.89 -4.98 20.58
C MET A 360 -9.26 -6.31 20.17
N LEU A 361 -8.63 -6.34 19.00
CA LEU A 361 -7.67 -7.38 18.62
C LEU A 361 -6.39 -7.25 19.46
N TYR A 362 -5.87 -8.39 19.90
CA TYR A 362 -4.59 -8.51 20.60
C TYR A 362 -3.73 -9.57 19.92
N PHE A 363 -2.45 -9.25 19.77
CA PHE A 363 -1.40 -10.23 19.55
C PHE A 363 -0.72 -10.56 20.88
N LYS A 364 -0.43 -11.85 21.10
CA LYS A 364 0.30 -12.33 22.28
C LYS A 364 1.36 -13.33 21.86
N MET A 365 2.59 -13.17 22.34
CA MET A 365 3.72 -14.07 22.14
C MET A 365 4.34 -14.45 23.49
N VAL A 366 4.96 -15.63 23.57
CA VAL A 366 5.86 -16.00 24.67
C VAL A 366 7.31 -15.86 24.20
N ILE A 367 8.08 -14.97 24.84
CA ILE A 367 9.49 -14.71 24.56
C ILE A 367 10.30 -15.11 25.80
N GLY A 368 11.14 -16.13 25.66
CA GLY A 368 11.80 -16.78 26.79
C GLY A 368 10.79 -17.34 27.80
N GLU A 369 10.76 -16.78 29.01
CA GLU A 369 9.79 -17.10 30.07
C GLU A 369 8.71 -16.01 30.24
N ARG A 370 8.67 -14.99 29.38
CA ARG A 370 7.75 -13.84 29.47
C ARG A 370 6.61 -13.96 28.47
N ILE A 371 5.39 -13.69 28.92
CA ILE A 371 4.29 -13.33 28.02
C ILE A 371 4.47 -11.86 27.63
N VAL A 372 4.31 -11.58 26.34
CA VAL A 372 4.35 -10.25 25.72
C VAL A 372 3.05 -10.09 24.93
N GLU A 373 2.38 -8.96 25.09
CA GLU A 373 1.04 -8.72 24.57
C GLU A 373 0.98 -7.31 23.96
N ALA A 374 0.52 -7.22 22.71
CA ALA A 374 0.46 -5.99 21.93
C ALA A 374 -0.99 -5.76 21.43
N PRO A 375 -1.62 -4.61 21.75
CA PRO A 375 -2.94 -4.27 21.24
C PRO A 375 -2.86 -3.90 19.75
N ILE A 376 -3.61 -4.59 18.90
CA ILE A 376 -3.70 -4.29 17.46
C ILE A 376 -4.71 -3.16 17.20
N GLY A 377 -5.85 -3.13 17.92
CA GLY A 377 -6.88 -2.08 17.77
C GLY A 377 -8.31 -2.64 17.75
N ASP A 378 -9.35 -1.79 17.80
CA ASP A 378 -10.71 -2.22 17.46
C ASP A 378 -10.87 -2.35 15.95
N ILE A 379 -11.77 -3.23 15.51
CA ILE A 379 -12.03 -3.51 14.09
C ILE A 379 -13.52 -3.35 13.80
N ALA A 380 -13.84 -2.61 12.74
CA ALA A 380 -15.21 -2.38 12.33
C ALA A 380 -15.86 -3.69 11.83
N MET A 381 -17.03 -4.03 12.39
CA MET A 381 -17.83 -5.18 11.93
C MET A 381 -18.19 -5.03 10.45
N ASP A 382 -18.13 -6.14 9.73
CA ASP A 382 -18.39 -6.25 8.29
C ASP A 382 -17.49 -5.37 7.38
N ARG A 383 -16.37 -4.86 7.89
CA ARG A 383 -15.32 -4.21 7.10
C ARG A 383 -14.09 -5.12 7.03
N TRP A 384 -13.36 -5.00 5.93
CA TRP A 384 -12.00 -5.54 5.85
C TRP A 384 -11.05 -4.71 6.73
N ALA A 385 -10.12 -5.40 7.37
CA ALA A 385 -8.96 -4.83 8.04
C ALA A 385 -7.72 -5.64 7.67
N SER A 386 -6.59 -4.95 7.47
CA SER A 386 -5.28 -5.57 7.27
C SER A 386 -4.49 -5.51 8.57
N ILE A 387 -3.87 -6.62 8.96
CA ILE A 387 -3.10 -6.72 10.21
C ILE A 387 -1.70 -7.24 9.88
N ALA A 388 -0.67 -6.54 10.38
CA ALA A 388 0.70 -7.03 10.43
C ALA A 388 1.23 -7.01 11.87
N ILE A 389 2.08 -7.96 12.22
CA ILE A 389 2.82 -8.03 13.48
C ILE A 389 4.27 -8.37 13.19
N THR A 390 5.21 -7.64 13.78
CA THR A 390 6.66 -7.87 13.63
C THR A 390 7.32 -8.13 14.97
N TYR A 391 8.38 -8.94 14.98
CA TYR A 391 9.28 -9.12 16.11
C TYR A 391 10.74 -9.17 15.61
N ASP A 392 11.55 -8.19 16.01
CA ASP A 392 12.94 -7.98 15.58
C ASP A 392 14.00 -8.44 16.62
N GLY A 393 13.56 -9.16 17.67
CA GLY A 393 14.43 -9.56 18.77
C GLY A 393 14.57 -8.52 19.90
N GLU A 394 14.08 -7.29 19.73
CA GLU A 394 14.04 -6.23 20.76
C GLU A 394 12.63 -5.65 21.00
N TYR A 395 11.76 -5.64 19.99
CA TYR A 395 10.40 -5.10 20.03
C TYR A 395 9.40 -6.00 19.31
N VAL A 396 8.25 -6.25 19.94
CA VAL A 396 7.04 -6.69 19.24
C VAL A 396 6.28 -5.44 18.80
N ARG A 397 5.98 -5.30 17.51
CA ARG A 397 5.10 -4.24 16.97
C ARG A 397 3.83 -4.84 16.38
N SER A 398 2.75 -4.07 16.40
CA SER A 398 1.51 -4.40 15.72
C SER A 398 1.02 -3.23 14.89
N TYR A 399 0.40 -3.55 13.76
CA TYR A 399 -0.07 -2.62 12.75
C TYR A 399 -1.52 -2.96 12.37
N LEU A 400 -2.32 -1.94 12.12
CA LEU A 400 -3.71 -2.05 11.69
C LEU A 400 -3.94 -1.10 10.52
N ASN A 401 -4.21 -1.66 9.33
CA ASN A 401 -4.30 -0.92 8.07
C ASN A 401 -3.06 -0.04 7.81
N GLY A 402 -1.86 -0.58 8.04
CA GLY A 402 -0.59 0.16 7.91
C GLY A 402 -0.19 0.96 9.14
N MET A 403 -1.13 1.54 9.88
CA MET A 403 -0.80 2.35 11.05
C MET A 403 -0.25 1.49 12.20
N ARG A 404 0.94 1.84 12.70
CA ARG A 404 1.61 1.19 13.84
C ARG A 404 0.87 1.46 15.16
N THR A 405 0.10 0.51 15.65
CA THR A 405 -0.77 0.67 16.83
C THR A 405 -0.11 0.32 18.17
N ALA A 406 0.98 -0.46 18.16
CA ALA A 406 1.78 -0.69 19.37
C ALA A 406 3.26 -1.00 19.07
N GLN A 407 4.12 -0.70 20.04
CA GLN A 407 5.51 -1.14 20.11
C GLN A 407 5.83 -1.55 21.56
N VAL A 408 6.23 -2.80 21.78
CA VAL A 408 6.41 -3.40 23.11
C VAL A 408 7.79 -4.04 23.22
N ALA A 409 8.66 -3.45 24.04
CA ALA A 409 10.03 -3.93 24.23
C ALA A 409 10.08 -5.33 24.87
N ALA A 410 10.72 -6.27 24.17
CA ALA A 410 10.88 -7.66 24.57
C ALA A 410 12.15 -8.24 23.94
N THR A 411 13.06 -8.79 24.75
CA THR A 411 14.30 -9.40 24.27
C THR A 411 14.37 -10.89 24.62
N GLY A 412 14.77 -11.70 23.65
CA GLY A 412 14.96 -13.14 23.80
C GLY A 412 14.50 -13.94 22.58
N SER A 413 14.50 -15.27 22.69
CA SER A 413 13.96 -16.14 21.65
C SER A 413 12.46 -16.38 21.83
N ILE A 414 11.73 -16.45 20.71
CA ILE A 414 10.35 -16.91 20.66
C ILE A 414 10.29 -18.34 21.22
N ALA A 415 9.32 -18.61 22.10
CA ALA A 415 9.05 -19.96 22.59
C ALA A 415 8.46 -20.80 21.46
N ILE A 416 9.04 -21.98 21.23
CA ILE A 416 8.52 -22.95 20.26
C ILE A 416 7.86 -24.15 20.95
N ASN A 417 7.01 -24.82 20.18
CA ASN A 417 6.27 -26.00 20.55
C ASN A 417 6.14 -26.94 19.34
N ASP A 418 5.65 -28.15 19.60
CA ASP A 418 5.41 -29.18 18.60
C ASP A 418 3.92 -29.25 18.18
N GLU A 419 3.10 -28.29 18.63
CA GLU A 419 1.66 -28.24 18.37
C GLU A 419 1.36 -27.68 16.97
N PRO A 420 0.22 -28.02 16.35
CA PRO A 420 -0.19 -27.47 15.06
C PRO A 420 -0.36 -25.93 15.10
N LEU A 421 -0.20 -25.29 13.94
CA LEU A 421 -0.73 -23.94 13.71
C LEU A 421 -2.23 -24.07 13.38
N TYR A 422 -3.04 -23.16 13.90
CA TYR A 422 -4.45 -23.03 13.54
C TYR A 422 -4.77 -21.61 13.05
N ILE A 423 -5.70 -21.50 12.10
CA ILE A 423 -6.23 -20.23 11.56
C ILE A 423 -7.76 -20.28 11.59
N GLY A 424 -8.40 -19.18 11.97
CA GLY A 424 -9.86 -19.02 12.11
C GLY A 424 -10.48 -19.73 13.33
N GLY A 425 -9.69 -20.45 14.11
CA GLY A 425 -10.11 -21.09 15.36
C GLY A 425 -9.03 -22.02 15.91
N GLN A 426 -9.41 -22.99 16.73
CA GLN A 426 -8.53 -24.06 17.22
C GLN A 426 -9.35 -25.30 17.59
N GLU A 427 -8.82 -26.50 17.33
CA GLU A 427 -9.53 -27.77 17.54
C GLU A 427 -10.00 -27.97 19.00
N GLY A 428 -11.31 -27.89 19.22
CA GLY A 428 -11.92 -28.05 20.55
C GLY A 428 -11.90 -26.79 21.44
N GLU A 429 -11.53 -25.63 20.90
CA GLU A 429 -11.48 -24.34 21.61
C GLU A 429 -12.30 -23.26 20.88
N THR A 430 -11.85 -21.99 20.86
CA THR A 430 -12.64 -20.84 20.41
C THR A 430 -12.34 -20.46 18.96
N ALA A 431 -13.40 -20.27 18.16
CA ALA A 431 -13.31 -19.94 16.74
C ALA A 431 -13.73 -18.50 16.41
N PHE A 432 -13.20 -17.98 15.30
CA PHE A 432 -13.52 -16.68 14.72
C PHE A 432 -14.70 -16.79 13.74
N GLN A 433 -15.45 -15.70 13.58
CA GLN A 433 -16.64 -15.65 12.73
C GLN A 433 -16.51 -14.55 11.67
N GLY A 434 -16.40 -14.95 10.40
CA GLY A 434 -16.18 -14.05 9.28
C GLY A 434 -15.16 -14.61 8.30
N HIS A 435 -14.50 -13.73 7.54
CA HIS A 435 -13.54 -14.11 6.51
C HIS A 435 -12.11 -13.79 6.93
N ILE A 436 -11.15 -14.59 6.44
CA ILE A 436 -9.70 -14.32 6.51
C ILE A 436 -9.14 -14.52 5.10
N ASP A 437 -8.18 -13.68 4.70
CA ASP A 437 -7.44 -13.79 3.43
C ASP A 437 -5.95 -13.43 3.61
N GLU A 438 -5.12 -13.76 2.62
CA GLU A 438 -3.71 -13.33 2.51
C GLU A 438 -2.85 -13.62 3.76
N VAL A 439 -2.97 -14.82 4.33
CA VAL A 439 -2.23 -15.17 5.56
C VAL A 439 -0.78 -15.49 5.23
N ARG A 440 0.18 -14.69 5.74
CA ARG A 440 1.63 -14.88 5.54
C ARG A 440 2.39 -14.96 6.86
N ILE A 441 3.42 -15.82 6.91
CA ILE A 441 4.33 -15.93 8.06
C ILE A 441 5.77 -15.97 7.56
N TYR A 442 6.62 -15.10 8.10
CA TYR A 442 8.05 -14.97 7.78
C TYR A 442 8.92 -15.29 9.00
N ASP A 443 10.13 -15.86 8.81
CA ASP A 443 11.11 -16.11 9.89
C ASP A 443 12.15 -14.99 10.11
N ALA A 444 11.82 -13.79 9.65
CA ALA A 444 12.56 -12.54 9.81
C ALA A 444 11.59 -11.39 10.12
N ALA A 445 12.12 -10.28 10.63
CA ALA A 445 11.33 -9.06 10.83
C ALA A 445 11.29 -8.22 9.55
N LEU A 446 10.11 -8.17 8.92
CA LEU A 446 9.79 -7.11 7.96
C LEU A 446 9.58 -5.77 8.69
N VAL A 447 9.68 -4.66 7.95
CA VAL A 447 9.51 -3.30 8.48
C VAL A 447 8.37 -2.61 7.74
N TYR A 448 7.54 -1.91 8.51
CA TYR A 448 6.38 -1.10 8.11
C TYR A 448 6.31 0.12 9.03
#